data_AF-A0A3A4NWU6-F1
#
_entry.id   AF-A0A3A4NWU6-F1
#
_cell.length_a   1.000
_cell.length_b   1.000
_cell.length_c   1.000
_cell.angle_alpha   90.00
_cell.angle_beta   90.00
_cell.angle_gamma   90.00
#
_symmetry.space_group_name_H-M   'P 1'
#
loop_
_entity.id
_entity.type
_entity.pdbx_description
1 polymer ?
#
loop_
_entity_poly.entity_id
_entity_poly.type
_entity_poly.pdbx_seq_one_letter_code
_entity_poly.pdbx_strand_id
1 'polypeptide(L)'
;MKQAILFKGYALVDILHPCVSFNKVNTYQWFKENTYVLDSSHDSTDRAKAFEIAMSDGKLALGVIFKQDGRTTLTDTIPAYRDNLAPLYERKLDRKRLGELILSKAD
;
A
#
# COMPACT_ATOMS: atom_id res chain seq x y z
N MET A 1 7.91 -2.60 -7.88
CA MET A 1 8.58 -2.50 -6.55
C MET A 1 8.90 -1.07 -6.12
N LYS A 2 9.83 -0.34 -6.78
CA LYS A 2 10.20 1.03 -6.36
C LYS A 2 9.00 1.95 -6.12
N GLN A 3 8.04 1.97 -7.04
CA GLN A 3 6.82 2.79 -6.89
C GLN A 3 5.98 2.42 -5.66
N ALA A 4 5.85 1.12 -5.35
CA ALA A 4 5.08 0.64 -4.20
C ALA A 4 5.75 1.00 -2.86
N ILE A 5 7.08 0.91 -2.78
CA ILE A 5 7.85 1.27 -1.57
C ILE A 5 7.78 2.78 -1.30
N LEU A 6 7.84 3.59 -2.35
CA LEU A 6 7.78 5.04 -2.25
C LEU A 6 6.36 5.59 -2.11
N PHE A 7 5.33 4.74 -2.27
CA PHE A 7 3.95 5.18 -2.18
C PHE A 7 3.59 5.52 -0.73
N LYS A 8 3.06 6.74 -0.51
CA LYS A 8 2.55 7.17 0.79
C LYS A 8 1.18 6.54 1.03
N GLY A 9 1.16 5.27 1.42
CA GLY A 9 -0.06 4.55 1.73
C GLY A 9 0.09 3.05 1.61
N TYR A 10 -1.05 2.34 1.58
CA TYR A 10 -1.07 0.91 1.33
C TYR A 10 -0.81 0.62 -0.15
N ALA A 11 0.18 -0.21 -0.43
CA ALA A 11 0.47 -0.70 -1.78
C ALA A 11 0.45 -2.24 -1.79
N LEU A 12 -0.33 -2.81 -2.71
CA LEU A 12 -0.34 -4.24 -3.00
C LEU A 12 0.40 -4.48 -4.31
N VAL A 13 1.36 -5.42 -4.29
CA VAL A 13 2.04 -5.91 -5.49
C VAL A 13 1.84 -7.41 -5.54
N ASP A 14 0.97 -7.85 -6.44
CA ASP A 14 0.86 -9.28 -6.77
C ASP A 14 1.97 -9.66 -7.75
N ILE A 15 2.72 -10.72 -7.44
CA ILE A 15 3.87 -11.17 -8.22
C ILE A 15 3.56 -12.56 -8.75
N LEU A 16 3.34 -12.64 -10.06
CA LEU A 16 3.17 -13.92 -10.76
C LEU A 16 4.49 -14.69 -10.71
N HIS A 17 4.53 -15.72 -9.86
CA HIS A 17 5.73 -16.50 -9.58
C HIS A 17 5.52 -17.99 -9.95
N PRO A 18 6.28 -18.52 -10.92
CA PRO A 18 6.16 -19.93 -11.29
C PRO A 18 6.78 -20.85 -10.24
N CYS A 19 6.04 -21.87 -9.80
CA CYS A 19 6.54 -22.91 -8.90
C CYS A 19 7.06 -24.11 -9.70
N VAL A 20 8.36 -24.12 -10.00
CA VAL A 20 9.00 -25.13 -10.89
C VAL A 20 8.85 -26.57 -10.39
N SER A 21 8.72 -26.78 -9.08
CA SER A 21 8.64 -28.13 -8.49
C SER A 21 7.26 -28.74 -8.64
N PHE A 22 6.20 -27.99 -8.28
CA PHE A 22 4.86 -28.54 -8.11
C PHE A 22 3.85 -28.06 -9.15
N ASN A 23 3.89 -26.79 -9.56
CA ASN A 23 2.93 -26.26 -10.52
C ASN A 23 3.47 -26.39 -11.95
N LYS A 24 3.03 -27.44 -12.65
CA LYS A 24 3.42 -27.71 -14.06
C LYS A 24 2.50 -27.02 -15.08
N VAL A 25 1.44 -26.35 -14.64
CA VAL A 25 0.49 -25.65 -15.51
C VAL A 25 0.91 -24.19 -15.69
N ASN A 26 1.06 -23.44 -14.60
CA ASN A 26 1.47 -22.03 -14.66
C ASN A 26 3.01 -21.92 -14.66
N THR A 27 3.62 -22.39 -15.74
CA THR A 27 5.07 -22.31 -15.97
C THR A 27 5.51 -20.90 -16.36
N TYR A 28 6.82 -20.67 -16.42
CA TYR A 28 7.38 -19.41 -16.94
C TYR A 28 6.85 -19.08 -18.35
N GLN A 29 6.84 -20.07 -19.25
CA GLN A 29 6.33 -19.89 -20.62
C GLN A 29 4.85 -19.53 -20.61
N TRP A 30 4.04 -20.23 -19.80
CA TRP A 30 2.62 -19.93 -19.68
C TRP A 30 2.38 -18.48 -19.23
N PHE A 31 3.07 -18.00 -18.19
CA PHE A 31 2.94 -16.62 -17.75
C PHE A 31 3.37 -15.62 -18.83
N LYS A 32 4.44 -15.90 -19.58
CA LYS A 32 4.90 -15.04 -20.68
C LYS A 32 3.85 -14.90 -21.79
N GLU A 33 3.12 -15.96 -22.10
CA GLU A 33 2.07 -15.97 -23.13
C GLU A 33 0.74 -15.36 -22.64
N ASN A 34 0.46 -15.51 -21.34
CA ASN A 34 -0.79 -15.11 -20.70
C ASN A 34 -0.69 -13.81 -19.90
N THR A 35 0.30 -12.97 -20.16
CA THR A 35 0.40 -11.62 -19.58
C THR A 35 0.53 -10.57 -20.67
N TYR A 36 0.21 -9.32 -20.32
CA TYR A 36 0.47 -8.14 -21.15
C TYR A 36 0.82 -6.94 -20.27
N VAL A 37 1.56 -5.98 -20.82
CA VAL A 37 1.92 -4.76 -20.09
C VAL A 37 0.90 -3.68 -20.40
N LEU A 38 0.36 -3.04 -19.37
CA LEU A 38 -0.49 -1.85 -19.51
C LEU A 38 0.32 -0.72 -20.14
N ASP A 39 -0.21 -0.13 -21.21
CA ASP A 39 0.42 0.98 -21.90
C ASP A 39 0.07 2.34 -21.27
N SER A 40 0.60 3.42 -21.86
CA SER A 40 0.41 4.79 -21.36
C SER A 40 -1.00 5.34 -21.54
N SER A 41 -1.89 4.64 -22.26
CA SER A 41 -3.30 5.03 -22.41
C SER A 41 -4.15 4.61 -21.21
N HIS A 42 -3.66 3.70 -20.37
CA HIS A 42 -4.35 3.27 -19.16
C HIS A 42 -4.39 4.39 -18.10
N ASP A 43 -5.59 4.80 -17.70
CA ASP A 43 -5.79 5.72 -16.58
C ASP A 43 -5.86 4.95 -15.25
N SER A 44 -4.74 4.94 -14.53
CA SER A 44 -4.64 4.28 -13.21
C SER A 44 -5.48 4.94 -12.10
N THR A 45 -6.10 6.11 -12.35
CA THR A 45 -6.97 6.79 -11.39
C THR A 45 -8.43 6.39 -11.51
N ASP A 46 -8.83 5.78 -12.63
CA ASP A 46 -10.17 5.26 -12.86
C ASP A 46 -10.35 3.92 -12.13
N ARG A 47 -11.01 3.99 -10.97
CA ARG A 47 -11.26 2.83 -10.12
C ARG A 47 -12.13 1.77 -10.79
N ALA A 48 -13.08 2.16 -11.65
CA ALA A 48 -13.98 1.21 -12.30
C ALA A 48 -13.21 0.40 -13.34
N LYS A 49 -12.47 1.07 -14.23
CA LYS A 49 -11.61 0.40 -15.22
C LYS A 49 -10.52 -0.45 -14.57
N ALA A 50 -9.91 0.04 -13.50
CA ALA A 50 -8.93 -0.74 -12.76
C ALA A 50 -9.53 -2.06 -12.21
N PHE A 51 -10.77 -2.02 -11.74
CA PHE A 51 -11.48 -3.20 -11.26
C PHE A 51 -11.86 -4.15 -12.40
N GLU A 52 -12.31 -3.63 -13.53
CA GLU A 52 -12.57 -4.40 -14.75
C GLU A 52 -11.32 -5.14 -15.23
N ILE A 53 -10.16 -4.47 -15.26
CA ILE A 53 -8.87 -5.08 -15.59
C ILE A 53 -8.50 -6.18 -14.58
N ALA A 54 -8.70 -5.94 -13.28
CA ALA A 54 -8.36 -6.91 -12.25
C ALA A 54 -9.25 -8.17 -12.31
N MET A 55 -10.49 -8.04 -12.80
CA MET A 55 -11.46 -9.13 -12.92
C MET A 55 -11.53 -9.72 -14.34
N SER A 56 -10.73 -9.21 -15.29
CA SER A 56 -10.85 -9.63 -16.69
C SER A 56 -10.46 -11.08 -16.86
N ASP A 57 -11.31 -11.85 -17.55
CA ASP A 57 -10.98 -13.19 -17.99
C ASP A 57 -9.96 -13.13 -19.14
N GLY A 58 -8.90 -13.94 -19.06
CA GLY A 58 -7.90 -14.05 -20.12
C GLY A 58 -6.49 -13.67 -19.66
N LYS A 59 -5.83 -12.78 -20.41
CA LYS A 59 -4.45 -12.40 -20.09
C LYS A 59 -4.39 -11.50 -18.86
N LEU A 60 -3.35 -11.69 -18.06
CA LEU A 60 -3.13 -10.95 -16.82
C LEU A 60 -2.36 -9.65 -17.10
N ALA A 61 -2.93 -8.54 -16.65
CA ALA A 61 -2.31 -7.23 -16.80
C ALA A 61 -1.08 -7.07 -15.89
N LEU A 62 -0.01 -6.52 -16.44
CA LEU A 62 1.21 -6.14 -15.73
C LEU A 62 1.35 -4.62 -15.72
N GLY A 63 1.69 -4.07 -14.56
CA GLY A 63 1.86 -2.63 -14.37
C GLY A 63 1.11 -2.11 -13.15
N VAL A 64 0.90 -0.80 -13.10
CA VAL A 64 0.10 -0.18 -12.05
C VAL A 64 -1.36 -0.16 -12.51
N ILE A 65 -2.16 -1.10 -11.97
CA ILE A 65 -3.58 -1.23 -12.31
C ILE A 65 -4.38 -0.06 -11.72
N PHE A 66 -4.13 0.26 -10.44
CA PHE A 66 -4.79 1.37 -9.74
C PHE A 66 -3.78 2.14 -8.90
N LYS A 67 -3.89 3.47 -8.90
CA LYS A 67 -3.15 4.35 -8.00
C LYS A 67 -4.02 5.57 -7.68
N GLN A 68 -4.18 5.82 -6.38
CA GLN A 68 -4.81 7.04 -5.90
C GLN A 68 -3.93 7.70 -4.84
N ASP A 69 -3.34 8.84 -5.19
CA ASP A 69 -2.55 9.64 -4.28
C ASP A 69 -3.44 10.48 -3.35
N GLY A 70 -2.83 11.06 -2.31
CA GLY A 70 -3.49 12.05 -1.44
C GLY A 70 -4.50 11.49 -0.43
N ARG A 71 -4.65 10.16 -0.33
CA ARG A 71 -5.46 9.56 0.73
C ARG A 71 -4.73 9.67 2.09
N THR A 72 -5.49 9.99 3.12
CA THR A 72 -5.00 9.99 4.51
C THR A 72 -4.56 8.57 4.90
N THR A 73 -3.32 8.43 5.37
CA THR A 73 -2.82 7.15 5.87
C THR A 73 -3.23 6.93 7.32
N LEU A 74 -3.15 5.69 7.81
CA LEU A 74 -3.39 5.40 9.23
C LEU A 74 -2.46 6.22 10.14
N THR A 75 -1.20 6.36 9.77
CA THR A 75 -0.24 7.15 10.58
C THR A 75 -0.62 8.62 10.64
N ASP A 76 -1.17 9.18 9.56
CA ASP A 76 -1.67 10.57 9.54
C ASP A 76 -2.87 10.78 10.48
N THR A 77 -3.67 9.74 10.76
CA THR A 77 -4.84 9.86 11.65
C THR A 77 -4.52 9.71 13.14
N ILE A 78 -3.37 9.12 13.48
CA ILE A 78 -3.00 8.88 14.88
C ILE A 78 -2.48 10.19 15.51
N PRO A 79 -3.16 10.75 16.54
CA PRO A 79 -2.76 12.04 17.13
C PRO A 79 -1.34 12.05 17.67
N ALA A 80 -0.86 10.92 18.18
CA ALA A 80 0.50 10.78 18.70
C ALA A 80 1.57 11.06 17.64
N TYR A 81 1.29 10.87 16.34
CA TYR A 81 2.25 11.05 15.25
C TYR A 81 2.06 12.36 14.48
N ARG A 82 1.17 13.25 14.94
CA ARG A 82 0.90 14.54 14.26
C ARG A 82 2.12 15.48 14.28
N ASP A 83 2.74 15.63 15.44
CA ASP A 83 3.81 16.62 15.67
C ASP A 83 5.19 15.96 15.84
N ASN A 84 5.23 14.66 16.12
CA ASN A 84 6.46 13.92 16.38
C ASN A 84 6.35 12.52 15.77
N LEU A 85 7.24 12.20 14.82
CA LEU A 85 7.29 10.91 14.15
C LEU A 85 8.26 9.91 14.81
N ALA A 86 9.05 10.33 15.80
CA ALA A 86 9.99 9.46 16.50
C ALA A 86 9.25 8.27 17.16
N PRO A 87 9.85 7.07 17.22
CA PRO A 87 9.28 5.94 17.95
C PRO A 87 8.92 6.31 19.40
N LEU A 88 7.84 5.76 19.94
CA LEU A 88 7.37 6.12 21.28
C LEU A 88 8.43 5.93 22.38
N TYR A 89 9.31 4.91 22.26
CA TYR A 89 10.36 4.65 23.24
C TYR A 89 11.48 5.71 23.27
N GLU A 90 11.64 6.48 22.20
CA GLU A 90 12.64 7.56 22.13
C GLU A 90 12.10 8.88 22.69
N ARG A 91 10.79 8.96 22.91
CA ARG A 91 10.14 10.19 23.37
C ARG A 91 10.30 10.33 24.88
N LYS A 92 10.72 11.53 25.31
CA LYS A 92 10.79 11.87 26.73
C LYS A 92 9.43 12.35 27.22
N LEU A 93 8.99 11.83 28.36
CA LEU A 93 7.81 12.29 29.06
C LEU A 93 8.02 13.71 29.59
N ASP A 94 7.14 14.63 29.22
CA ASP A 94 7.05 15.93 29.88
C ASP A 94 6.35 15.77 31.24
N ARG A 95 7.17 15.70 32.29
CA ARG A 95 6.68 15.53 33.66
C ARG A 95 5.87 16.72 34.17
N LYS A 96 6.14 17.94 33.69
CA LYS A 96 5.40 19.13 34.13
C LYS A 96 3.98 19.08 33.58
N ARG A 97 3.86 18.86 32.27
CA ARG A 97 2.57 18.73 31.59
C ARG A 97 1.73 17.57 32.14
N LEU A 98 2.37 16.45 32.49
CA LEU A 98 1.68 15.34 33.15
C LEU A 98 1.15 15.73 34.54
N GLY A 99 1.95 16.43 35.35
CA GLY A 99 1.52 16.91 36.67
C GLY A 99 0.31 17.84 36.59
N GLU A 100 0.34 18.80 35.66
CA GLU A 100 -0.80 19.70 35.39
C GLU A 100 -2.06 18.93 34.98
N LEU A 101 -1.92 17.91 34.12
CA LEU A 101 -3.05 17.07 33.69
C LEU A 101 -3.65 16.26 34.85
N ILE A 102 -2.81 15.67 35.71
CA ILE A 102 -3.27 14.90 36.88
C ILE A 102 -4.07 15.81 37.82
N LEU A 103 -3.54 17.00 38.12
CA LEU A 103 -4.22 17.96 38.99
C LEU A 103 -5.55 18.44 38.38
N SER A 104 -5.63 18.61 37.06
CA SER A 104 -6.88 19.01 36.37
C SER A 104 -8.02 17.98 36.42
N LYS A 105 -7.74 16.77 36.92
CA LYS A 105 -8.68 15.65 37.03
C LYS A 105 -8.87 15.17 38.47
N ALA A 106 -8.40 15.95 39.45
CA ALA A 106 -8.43 15.59 40.86
C ALA A 106 -9.74 16.01 41.59
N ASP A 107 -10.72 16.54 40.86
CA ASP A 107 -12.13 16.72 41.26
C ASP A 107 -13.03 15.76 40.49
#